data_AF-A0A516NWB9-F1
#
_entry.id   AF-A0A516NWB9-F1
#
_cell.length_a   1.000
_cell.length_b   1.000
_cell.length_c   1.000
_cell.angle_alpha   90.00
_cell.angle_beta   90.00
_cell.angle_gamma   90.00
#
_symmetry.space_group_name_H-M   'P 1'
#
loop_
_entity.id
_entity.type
_entity.pdbx_description
1 polymer ?
#
loop_
_entity_poly.entity_id
_entity_poly.type
_entity_poly.pdbx_seq_one_letter_code
_entity_poly.pdbx_strand_id
1 'polypeptide(L)'
;MLRRLRDDRGVSRERLAFNAGVSASYISHLEKGDRDHPTREVVDALVRYLDRIDALSQVERRHLLDLAGLGAGEFPSVDRLRDEVGPDMRRALELHEPHLAAYIDTRWNVLACNDSYNRAFPGLAEDVNMLRWFFANPRSRQVMVEWEAEVRTTVRWLRGLIGSTGDTAWSTEFLAELGRYDLFRELWDEGVAAYGRDRPIMHVRDAETGRCRSIAVQLFKVYSASNPDQIQIFLGLPTWCSERTHPVDVRS
;
A
#
# COMPACT_ATOMS: atom_id res chain seq x y z
N MET A 1 2.84 -15.26 19.92
CA MET A 1 2.82 -15.48 18.46
C MET A 1 4.10 -16.11 17.92
N LEU A 2 5.29 -15.53 18.17
CA LEU A 2 6.58 -16.03 17.67
C LEU A 2 6.81 -17.53 17.92
N ARG A 3 6.46 -18.01 19.13
CA ARG A 3 6.50 -19.45 19.49
C ARG A 3 5.68 -20.31 18.53
N ARG A 4 4.43 -19.91 18.25
CA ARG A 4 3.52 -20.62 17.35
C ARG A 4 4.13 -20.75 15.96
N LEU A 5 4.57 -19.63 15.36
CA LEU A 5 5.17 -19.63 14.02
C LEU A 5 6.43 -20.50 13.93
N ARG A 6 7.22 -20.55 15.00
CA ARG A 6 8.39 -21.40 15.11
C ARG A 6 7.99 -22.89 15.16
N ASP A 7 7.02 -23.24 15.99
CA ASP A 7 6.53 -24.62 16.16
C ASP A 7 5.87 -25.14 14.87
N ASP A 8 5.02 -24.33 14.23
CA ASP A 8 4.35 -24.66 12.96
C ASP A 8 5.36 -24.97 11.83
N ARG A 9 6.54 -24.34 11.88
CA ARG A 9 7.63 -24.51 10.90
C ARG A 9 8.67 -25.56 11.34
N GLY A 10 8.46 -26.26 12.45
CA GLY A 10 9.39 -27.28 12.96
C GLY A 10 10.78 -26.73 13.31
N VAL A 11 10.88 -25.44 13.64
CA VAL A 11 12.15 -24.77 13.92
C VAL A 11 12.49 -24.89 15.41
N SER A 12 13.72 -25.29 15.75
CA SER A 12 14.16 -25.25 17.16
C SER A 12 14.45 -23.81 17.60
N ARG A 13 14.32 -23.53 18.89
CA ARG A 13 14.61 -22.20 19.44
C ARG A 13 16.05 -21.78 19.18
N GLU A 14 16.97 -22.73 19.29
CA GLU A 14 18.41 -22.56 19.08
C GLU A 14 18.70 -22.19 17.63
N ARG A 15 18.01 -22.84 16.67
CA ARG A 15 18.15 -22.56 15.25
C ARG A 15 17.60 -21.19 14.90
N LEU A 16 16.45 -20.81 15.47
CA LEU A 16 15.88 -19.47 15.30
C LEU A 16 16.82 -18.39 15.85
N ALA A 17 17.36 -18.61 17.05
CA ALA A 17 18.30 -17.70 17.71
C ALA A 17 19.59 -17.50 16.91
N PHE A 18 20.18 -18.60 16.42
CA PHE A 18 21.38 -18.56 15.58
C PHE A 18 21.18 -17.73 14.31
N ASN A 19 20.03 -17.89 13.62
CA ASN A 19 19.75 -17.14 12.39
C ASN A 19 19.39 -15.67 12.66
N ALA A 20 18.90 -15.35 13.86
CA ALA A 20 18.62 -13.99 14.29
C ALA A 20 19.81 -13.29 14.96
N GLY A 21 20.97 -13.96 15.10
CA GLY A 21 22.16 -13.38 15.73
C GLY A 21 22.02 -13.12 17.23
N VAL A 22 21.12 -13.83 17.92
CA VAL A 22 20.83 -13.64 19.35
C VAL A 22 20.92 -14.96 20.12
N SER A 23 20.88 -14.90 21.45
CA SER A 23 20.92 -16.11 22.29
C SER A 23 19.57 -16.85 22.32
N ALA A 24 19.59 -18.17 22.55
CA ALA A 24 18.37 -18.95 22.72
C ALA A 24 17.53 -18.46 23.93
N SER A 25 18.21 -17.96 24.98
CA SER A 25 17.54 -17.32 26.12
C SER A 25 16.78 -16.05 25.68
N TYR A 26 17.39 -15.22 24.82
CA TYR A 26 16.74 -14.02 24.27
C TYR A 26 15.44 -14.37 23.53
N ILE A 27 15.47 -15.38 22.65
CA ILE A 27 14.26 -15.87 21.98
C ILE A 27 13.23 -16.40 22.99
N SER A 28 13.65 -17.12 24.04
CA SER A 28 12.71 -17.61 25.05
C SER A 28 11.99 -16.48 25.78
N HIS A 29 12.65 -15.35 26.05
CA HIS A 29 12.01 -14.19 26.68
C HIS A 29 11.05 -13.49 25.70
N LEU A 30 11.42 -13.36 24.42
CA LEU A 30 10.51 -12.84 23.39
C LEU A 30 9.26 -13.72 23.21
N GLU A 31 9.41 -15.04 23.25
CA GLU A 31 8.29 -15.98 23.14
C GLU A 31 7.29 -15.86 24.31
N LYS A 32 7.79 -15.50 25.50
CA LYS A 32 6.99 -15.32 26.72
C LYS A 32 6.34 -13.94 26.84
N GLY A 33 6.85 -12.96 26.10
CA GLY A 33 6.43 -11.56 26.23
C GLY A 33 7.08 -10.84 27.43
N ASP A 34 8.15 -11.40 28.00
CA ASP A 34 8.86 -10.82 29.16
C ASP A 34 9.91 -9.75 28.75
N ARG A 35 9.91 -9.35 27.47
CA ARG A 35 10.88 -8.43 26.87
C ARG A 35 10.13 -7.45 25.98
N ASP A 36 10.12 -6.18 26.37
CA ASP A 36 9.22 -5.21 25.75
C ASP A 36 9.71 -4.58 24.43
N HIS A 37 11.00 -4.66 24.06
CA HIS A 37 11.50 -3.95 22.87
C HIS A 37 12.69 -4.65 22.17
N PRO A 38 12.47 -5.66 21.31
CA PRO A 38 13.53 -6.15 20.42
C PRO A 38 13.90 -5.09 19.37
N THR A 39 15.16 -5.09 18.93
CA THR A 39 15.61 -4.16 17.88
C THR A 39 15.02 -4.55 16.53
N ARG A 40 14.88 -3.56 15.62
CA ARG A 40 14.42 -3.80 14.24
C ARG A 40 15.24 -4.84 13.51
N GLU A 41 16.55 -4.79 13.66
CA GLU A 41 17.47 -5.74 13.05
C GLU A 41 17.17 -7.20 13.46
N VAL A 42 16.91 -7.43 14.75
CA VAL A 42 16.58 -8.77 15.27
C VAL A 42 15.23 -9.24 14.73
N VAL A 43 14.22 -8.38 14.72
CA VAL A 43 12.88 -8.74 14.22
C VAL A 43 12.90 -8.98 12.71
N ASP A 44 13.63 -8.18 11.94
CA ASP A 44 13.79 -8.38 10.50
C ASP A 44 14.53 -9.69 10.22
N ALA A 45 15.57 -10.04 11.01
CA ALA A 45 16.27 -11.31 10.88
C ALA A 45 15.35 -12.51 11.19
N LEU A 46 14.51 -12.41 12.22
CA LEU A 46 13.50 -13.42 12.55
C LEU A 46 12.48 -13.59 11.42
N VAL A 47 11.93 -12.49 10.91
CA VAL A 47 10.96 -12.48 9.81
C VAL A 47 11.57 -13.08 8.55
N ARG A 48 12.75 -12.62 8.13
CA ARG A 48 13.46 -13.16 6.95
C ARG A 48 13.69 -14.66 7.06
N TYR A 49 14.10 -15.14 8.24
CA TYR A 49 14.35 -16.56 8.43
C TYR A 49 13.08 -17.40 8.37
N LEU A 50 12.00 -16.96 9.02
CA LEU A 50 10.71 -17.67 9.03
C LEU A 50 10.08 -17.70 7.63
N ASP A 51 10.12 -16.59 6.90
CA ASP A 51 9.59 -16.45 5.55
C ASP A 51 10.28 -17.35 4.53
N ARG A 52 11.58 -17.62 4.74
CA ARG A 52 12.39 -18.51 3.88
C ARG A 52 12.04 -20.00 4.03
N ILE A 53 11.41 -20.39 5.14
CA ILE A 53 10.99 -21.77 5.39
C ILE A 53 9.58 -21.98 4.86
N ASP A 54 8.68 -21.08 5.27
CA ASP A 54 7.30 -21.03 4.81
C ASP A 54 6.84 -19.57 4.89
N ALA A 55 6.28 -19.07 3.79
CA ALA A 55 6.01 -17.65 3.63
C ALA A 55 5.07 -17.15 4.74
N LEU A 56 5.42 -16.03 5.37
CA LEU A 56 4.55 -15.40 6.35
C LEU A 56 3.42 -14.67 5.61
N SER A 57 2.18 -14.84 6.07
CA SER A 57 1.11 -13.97 5.59
C SER A 57 1.36 -12.51 5.99
N GLN A 58 0.79 -11.55 5.25
CA GLN A 58 0.92 -10.13 5.57
C GLN A 58 0.42 -9.82 7.00
N VAL A 59 -0.65 -10.50 7.44
CA VAL A 59 -1.21 -10.38 8.79
C VAL A 59 -0.21 -10.86 9.85
N GLU A 60 0.48 -11.97 9.59
CA GLU A 60 1.44 -12.51 10.56
C GLU A 60 2.70 -11.66 10.68
N ARG A 61 3.22 -11.21 9.55
CA ARG A 61 4.38 -10.30 9.53
C ARG A 61 4.08 -9.01 10.28
N ARG A 62 2.88 -8.47 10.07
CA ARG A 62 2.38 -7.27 10.75
C ARG A 62 2.28 -7.49 12.26
N HIS A 63 1.62 -8.57 12.69
CA HIS A 63 1.44 -8.87 14.11
C HIS A 63 2.76 -9.09 14.85
N LEU A 64 3.79 -9.67 14.19
CA LEU A 64 5.13 -9.78 14.77
C LEU A 64 5.78 -8.41 14.99
N LEU A 65 5.66 -7.50 14.01
CA LEU A 65 6.20 -6.14 14.13
C LEU A 65 5.45 -5.33 15.19
N ASP A 66 4.12 -5.47 15.26
CA ASP A 66 3.28 -4.81 16.27
C ASP A 66 3.64 -5.25 17.68
N LEU A 67 3.73 -6.57 17.92
CA LEU A 67 4.14 -7.14 19.21
C LEU A 67 5.55 -6.71 19.62
N ALA A 68 6.41 -6.39 18.66
CA ALA A 68 7.76 -5.89 18.90
C ALA A 68 7.82 -4.38 19.18
N GLY A 69 6.68 -3.66 19.12
CA GLY A 69 6.67 -2.19 19.16
C GLY A 69 7.30 -1.56 17.91
N LEU A 70 7.50 -2.35 16.86
CA LEU A 70 8.09 -1.95 15.58
C LEU A 70 7.05 -1.78 14.47
N GLY A 71 5.77 -1.97 14.82
CA GLY A 71 4.62 -1.85 13.93
C GLY A 71 4.59 -0.51 13.19
N ALA A 72 5.03 0.57 13.78
CA ALA A 72 5.25 1.83 13.08
C ALA A 72 6.63 2.38 13.40
N GLY A 73 7.67 1.72 12.89
CA GLY A 73 8.93 2.44 12.68
C GLY A 73 8.68 3.56 11.67
N GLU A 74 9.32 4.71 11.87
CA GLU A 74 9.29 5.87 10.99
C GLU A 74 9.10 5.45 9.53
N PHE A 75 7.97 5.84 8.94
CA PHE A 75 7.83 5.75 7.50
C PHE A 75 8.97 6.54 6.88
N PRO A 76 9.72 5.97 5.93
CA PRO A 76 10.68 6.75 5.17
C PRO A 76 9.99 7.99 4.61
N SER A 77 10.71 9.11 4.58
CA SER A 77 10.18 10.30 3.93
C SER A 77 9.88 10.00 2.46
N VAL A 78 8.88 10.67 1.90
CA VAL A 78 8.54 10.50 0.47
C VAL A 78 9.75 10.80 -0.40
N ASP A 79 10.54 11.82 -0.04
CA ASP A 79 11.77 12.18 -0.77
C ASP A 79 12.81 11.06 -0.73
N ARG A 80 13.01 10.42 0.42
CA ARG A 80 13.90 9.25 0.52
C ARG A 80 13.44 8.10 -0.36
N LEU A 81 12.13 7.86 -0.44
CA LEU A 81 11.59 6.82 -1.32
C LEU A 81 11.69 7.21 -2.81
N ARG A 82 11.58 8.49 -3.15
CA ARG A 82 11.81 9.00 -4.52
C ARG A 82 13.27 8.82 -4.95
N ASP A 83 14.20 9.07 -4.04
CA ASP A 83 15.64 8.88 -4.30
C ASP A 83 15.98 7.40 -4.57
N GLU A 84 15.22 6.47 -4.00
CA GLU A 84 15.33 5.04 -4.29
C GLU A 84 14.78 4.65 -5.67
N VAL A 85 13.93 5.47 -6.28
CA VAL A 85 13.47 5.27 -7.68
C VAL A 85 14.58 5.68 -8.65
N GLY A 86 15.54 4.77 -8.81
CA GLY A 86 16.72 4.93 -9.64
C GLY A 86 16.45 4.84 -11.16
N PRO A 87 17.49 4.98 -11.99
CA PRO A 87 17.37 5.01 -13.45
C PRO A 87 16.72 3.75 -14.05
N ASP A 88 17.06 2.55 -13.58
CA ASP A 88 16.51 1.29 -14.11
C ASP A 88 15.00 1.16 -13.81
N MET A 89 14.58 1.62 -12.63
CA MET A 89 13.16 1.68 -12.27
C MET A 89 12.42 2.65 -13.18
N ARG A 90 12.97 3.85 -13.42
CA ARG A 90 12.37 4.82 -14.35
C ARG A 90 12.30 4.26 -15.77
N ARG A 91 13.35 3.57 -16.23
CA ARG A 91 13.35 2.89 -17.52
C ARG A 91 12.27 1.81 -17.60
N ALA A 92 12.01 1.08 -16.52
CA ALA A 92 10.92 0.11 -16.46
C ALA A 92 9.54 0.78 -16.63
N LEU A 93 9.32 1.97 -16.06
CA LEU A 93 8.08 2.74 -16.27
C LEU A 93 7.86 3.09 -17.75
N GLU A 94 8.91 3.53 -18.44
CA GLU A 94 8.87 3.85 -19.87
C GLU A 94 8.53 2.61 -20.72
N LEU A 95 9.06 1.44 -20.37
CA LEU A 95 8.79 0.18 -21.06
C LEU A 95 7.34 -0.30 -20.92
N HIS A 96 6.59 0.23 -19.95
CA HIS A 96 5.18 -0.07 -19.78
C HIS A 96 4.24 0.79 -20.65
N GLU A 97 4.73 1.82 -21.34
CA GLU A 97 3.90 2.56 -22.29
C GLU A 97 3.31 1.64 -23.38
N PRO A 98 2.03 1.81 -23.80
CA PRO A 98 1.08 2.85 -23.40
C PRO A 98 0.21 2.52 -22.17
N HIS A 99 0.57 1.50 -21.40
CA HIS A 99 -0.13 1.13 -20.17
C HIS A 99 0.26 2.06 -19.02
N LEU A 100 -0.65 2.20 -18.04
CA LEU A 100 -0.43 3.11 -16.93
C LEU A 100 0.55 2.46 -15.96
N ALA A 101 1.65 3.13 -15.64
CA ALA A 101 2.62 2.63 -14.68
C ALA A 101 3.08 3.73 -13.71
N ALA A 102 3.16 3.39 -12.43
CA ALA A 102 3.70 4.26 -11.41
C ALA A 102 4.36 3.47 -10.28
N TYR A 103 5.42 4.02 -9.69
CA TYR A 103 5.85 3.62 -8.35
C TYR A 103 5.13 4.47 -7.31
N ILE A 104 4.59 3.80 -6.31
CA ILE A 104 3.86 4.42 -5.19
C ILE A 104 4.39 3.87 -3.86
N ASP A 105 4.31 4.68 -2.80
CA ASP A 105 4.59 4.19 -1.46
C ASP A 105 3.37 3.47 -0.84
N THR A 106 3.56 2.88 0.33
CA THR A 106 2.51 2.18 1.10
C THR A 106 1.36 3.09 1.55
N ARG A 107 1.54 4.41 1.46
CA ARG A 107 0.54 5.43 1.80
C ARG A 107 -0.10 6.03 0.55
N TRP A 108 0.18 5.50 -0.64
CA TRP A 108 -0.33 5.96 -1.94
C TRP A 108 0.16 7.36 -2.34
N ASN A 109 1.39 7.72 -1.96
CA ASN A 109 2.12 8.83 -2.59
C ASN A 109 2.75 8.35 -3.90
N VAL A 110 2.62 9.13 -4.97
CA VAL A 110 3.30 8.84 -6.25
C VAL A 110 4.78 9.22 -6.14
N LEU A 111 5.66 8.24 -6.37
CA LEU A 111 7.12 8.42 -6.32
C LEU A 111 7.69 8.69 -7.71
N ALA A 112 7.16 8.02 -8.74
CA ALA A 112 7.43 8.28 -10.15
C ALA A 112 6.33 7.62 -10.99
N CYS A 113 6.10 8.11 -12.20
CA CYS A 113 5.13 7.51 -13.12
C CYS A 113 5.55 7.71 -14.58
N ASN A 114 4.94 6.95 -15.49
CA ASN A 114 5.04 7.21 -16.92
C ASN A 114 4.02 8.25 -17.41
N ASP A 115 4.14 8.66 -18.67
CA ASP A 115 3.31 9.71 -19.25
C ASP A 115 1.85 9.27 -19.37
N SER A 116 1.59 8.00 -19.68
CA SER A 116 0.25 7.44 -19.73
C SER A 116 -0.46 7.49 -18.38
N TYR A 117 0.24 7.25 -17.27
CA TYR A 117 -0.32 7.42 -15.93
C TYR A 117 -0.58 8.90 -15.63
N ASN A 118 0.35 9.80 -15.95
CA ASN A 118 0.18 11.24 -15.70
C ASN A 118 -1.00 11.83 -16.49
N ARG A 119 -1.17 11.44 -17.76
CA ARG A 119 -2.34 11.81 -18.58
C ARG A 119 -3.63 11.21 -18.03
N ALA A 120 -3.59 9.97 -17.54
CA ALA A 120 -4.76 9.31 -16.98
C ALA A 120 -5.25 9.98 -15.69
N PHE A 121 -4.33 10.46 -14.85
CA PHE A 121 -4.61 11.05 -13.55
C PHE A 121 -3.95 12.44 -13.43
N PRO A 122 -4.45 13.45 -14.14
CA PRO A 122 -3.79 14.76 -14.21
C PRO A 122 -3.68 15.41 -12.83
N GLY A 123 -2.48 15.85 -12.49
CA GLY A 123 -2.18 16.47 -11.20
C GLY A 123 -2.04 15.48 -10.05
N LEU A 124 -2.12 14.16 -10.27
CA LEU A 124 -1.81 13.14 -9.25
C LEU A 124 -0.29 12.95 -9.09
N ALA A 125 0.47 13.07 -10.18
CA ALA A 125 1.92 12.93 -10.18
C ALA A 125 2.67 14.20 -9.70
N GLU A 126 1.98 15.32 -9.52
CA GLU A 126 2.51 16.59 -9.01
C GLU A 126 2.64 16.55 -7.47
N ASP A 127 3.26 15.47 -6.97
CA ASP A 127 3.57 15.24 -5.56
C ASP A 127 2.37 15.13 -4.60
N VAL A 128 1.21 14.73 -5.11
CA VAL A 128 0.04 14.52 -4.28
C VAL A 128 -0.16 13.05 -3.91
N ASN A 129 -0.60 12.86 -2.67
CA ASN A 129 -1.17 11.60 -2.21
C ASN A 129 -2.49 11.32 -2.93
N MET A 130 -2.82 10.07 -3.22
CA MET A 130 -4.09 9.70 -3.89
C MET A 130 -5.34 10.25 -3.18
N LEU A 131 -5.40 10.25 -1.85
CA LEU A 131 -6.53 10.84 -1.11
C LEU A 131 -6.53 12.36 -1.21
N ARG A 132 -5.37 13.01 -1.19
CA ARG A 132 -5.29 14.46 -1.44
C ARG A 132 -5.80 14.80 -2.84
N TRP A 133 -5.46 14.01 -3.84
CA TRP A 133 -5.97 14.20 -5.20
C TRP A 133 -7.49 14.03 -5.26
N PHE A 134 -8.05 13.01 -4.61
CA PHE A 134 -9.49 12.82 -4.54
C PHE A 134 -10.24 14.02 -3.92
N PHE A 135 -9.77 14.51 -2.77
CA PHE A 135 -10.49 15.54 -2.02
C PHE A 135 -10.16 16.98 -2.46
N ALA A 136 -8.93 17.26 -2.88
CA ALA A 136 -8.46 18.61 -3.16
C ALA A 136 -8.42 18.96 -4.66
N ASN A 137 -8.34 17.97 -5.57
CA ASN A 137 -8.26 18.22 -7.00
C ASN A 137 -9.62 17.94 -7.69
N PRO A 138 -10.30 18.98 -8.24
CA PRO A 138 -11.58 18.81 -8.93
C PRO A 138 -11.52 17.86 -10.15
N ARG A 139 -10.33 17.68 -10.76
CA ARG A 139 -10.15 16.76 -11.89
C ARG A 139 -10.39 15.31 -11.50
N SER A 140 -10.26 14.95 -10.23
CA SER A 140 -10.52 13.59 -9.78
C SER A 140 -11.95 13.15 -10.09
N ARG A 141 -12.94 14.04 -9.88
CA ARG A 141 -14.36 13.80 -10.24
C ARG A 141 -14.61 13.71 -11.73
N GLN A 142 -13.78 14.38 -12.54
CA GLN A 142 -13.92 14.38 -14.01
C GLN A 142 -13.37 13.10 -14.61
N VAL A 143 -12.25 12.61 -14.05
CA VAL A 143 -11.53 11.42 -14.52
C VAL A 143 -12.15 10.13 -14.00
N MET A 144 -12.57 10.09 -12.75
CA MET A 144 -13.04 8.83 -12.16
C MET A 144 -14.53 8.63 -12.46
N VAL A 145 -14.87 7.60 -13.23
CA VAL A 145 -16.27 7.34 -13.62
C VAL A 145 -17.11 7.01 -12.38
N GLU A 146 -16.57 6.18 -11.49
CA GLU A 146 -17.20 5.78 -10.23
C GLU A 146 -16.55 6.50 -9.03
N TRP A 147 -16.36 7.82 -9.14
CA TRP A 147 -15.59 8.61 -8.18
C TRP A 147 -16.01 8.37 -6.71
N GLU A 148 -17.30 8.39 -6.39
CA GLU A 148 -17.77 8.21 -5.01
C GLU A 148 -17.43 6.82 -4.45
N ALA A 149 -17.53 5.78 -5.27
CA ALA A 149 -17.18 4.41 -4.87
C ALA A 149 -15.68 4.27 -4.64
N GLU A 150 -14.87 4.89 -5.49
CA GLU A 150 -13.41 4.88 -5.40
C GLU A 150 -12.90 5.68 -4.19
N VAL A 151 -13.48 6.86 -3.90
CA VAL A 151 -13.17 7.63 -2.70
C VAL A 151 -13.54 6.84 -1.44
N ARG A 152 -14.76 6.30 -1.35
CA ARG A 152 -15.21 5.47 -0.22
C ARG A 152 -14.28 4.29 0.02
N THR A 153 -13.91 3.58 -1.05
CA THR A 153 -12.99 2.44 -0.97
C THR A 153 -11.61 2.87 -0.44
N THR A 154 -11.08 3.99 -0.94
CA THR A 154 -9.77 4.50 -0.52
C THR A 154 -9.79 4.96 0.95
N VAL A 155 -10.89 5.55 1.44
CA VAL A 155 -11.06 5.90 2.86
C VAL A 155 -11.09 4.65 3.75
N ARG A 156 -11.77 3.58 3.32
CA ARG A 156 -11.76 2.29 4.05
C ARG A 156 -10.37 1.67 4.10
N TRP A 157 -9.57 1.81 3.04
CA TRP A 157 -8.17 1.40 3.07
C TRP A 157 -7.32 2.27 3.97
N LEU A 158 -7.53 3.59 4.00
CA LEU A 158 -6.82 4.45 4.96
C LEU A 158 -7.08 3.98 6.39
N ARG A 159 -8.34 3.64 6.73
CA ARG A 159 -8.67 3.08 8.04
C ARG A 159 -7.94 1.77 8.31
N GLY A 160 -7.94 0.87 7.33
CA GLY A 160 -7.18 -0.38 7.40
C GLY A 160 -5.67 -0.16 7.56
N LEU A 161 -5.11 0.81 6.85
CA LEU A 161 -3.72 1.22 6.92
C LEU A 161 -3.39 1.75 8.31
N ILE A 162 -4.11 2.76 8.82
CA ILE A 162 -3.92 3.34 10.15
C ILE A 162 -4.11 2.28 11.24
N GLY A 163 -5.17 1.46 11.14
CA GLY A 163 -5.42 0.37 12.08
C GLY A 163 -4.32 -0.68 12.05
N SER A 164 -3.72 -0.93 10.88
CA SER A 164 -2.56 -1.80 10.79
C SER A 164 -1.35 -1.12 11.39
N THR A 165 -1.06 0.15 11.04
CA THR A 165 0.19 0.86 11.36
C THR A 165 0.27 1.34 12.80
N GLY A 166 -0.87 1.49 13.47
CA GLY A 166 -0.97 2.19 14.75
C GLY A 166 -1.09 3.69 14.55
N ASP A 167 -1.33 4.40 15.66
CA ASP A 167 -1.42 5.85 15.65
C ASP A 167 -0.02 6.47 15.63
N THR A 168 0.27 7.20 14.56
CA THR A 168 1.53 7.87 14.25
C THR A 168 1.28 9.37 14.11
N ALA A 169 2.35 10.18 14.24
CA ALA A 169 2.25 11.62 13.94
C ALA A 169 1.69 11.86 12.53
N TRP A 170 2.14 11.07 11.55
CA TRP A 170 1.62 11.12 10.18
C TRP A 170 0.11 10.85 10.10
N SER A 171 -0.40 9.79 10.75
CA SER A 171 -1.83 9.48 10.69
C SER A 171 -2.67 10.57 11.35
N THR A 172 -2.21 11.12 12.47
CA THR A 172 -2.90 12.23 13.15
C THR A 172 -2.96 13.47 12.25
N GLU A 173 -1.84 13.89 11.67
CA GLU A 173 -1.78 15.05 10.77
C GLU A 173 -2.63 14.85 9.51
N PHE A 174 -2.57 13.66 8.92
CA PHE A 174 -3.28 13.36 7.69
C PHE A 174 -4.81 13.26 7.91
N LEU A 175 -5.24 12.70 9.05
CA LEU A 175 -6.65 12.71 9.44
C LEU A 175 -7.15 14.14 9.73
N ALA A 176 -6.33 14.98 10.37
CA ALA A 176 -6.68 16.39 10.58
C ALA A 176 -6.81 17.15 9.26
N GLU A 177 -5.91 16.91 8.31
CA GLU A 177 -5.94 17.51 6.97
C GLU A 177 -7.21 17.12 6.20
N LEU A 178 -7.51 15.82 6.12
CA LEU A 178 -8.65 15.29 5.39
C LEU A 178 -9.99 15.53 6.12
N GLY A 179 -9.96 15.64 7.44
CA GLY A 179 -11.11 15.97 8.29
C GLY A 179 -11.74 17.34 8.00
N ARG A 180 -11.09 18.17 7.18
CA ARG A 180 -11.65 19.43 6.66
C ARG A 180 -12.71 19.24 5.58
N TYR A 181 -12.81 18.05 4.98
CA TYR A 181 -13.79 17.74 3.95
C TYR A 181 -15.00 17.01 4.55
N ASP A 182 -16.21 17.53 4.35
CA ASP A 182 -17.45 16.94 4.88
C ASP A 182 -17.62 15.48 4.47
N LEU A 183 -17.42 15.19 3.18
CA LEU A 183 -17.50 13.83 2.65
C LEU A 183 -16.47 12.90 3.30
N PHE A 184 -15.25 13.38 3.61
CA PHE A 184 -14.28 12.54 4.29
C PHE A 184 -14.77 12.16 5.69
N ARG A 185 -15.32 13.12 6.45
CA ARG A 185 -15.88 12.88 7.78
C ARG A 185 -17.02 11.86 7.73
N GLU A 186 -17.96 12.03 6.81
CA GLU A 186 -19.06 11.10 6.59
C GLU A 186 -18.57 9.66 6.32
N LEU A 187 -17.65 9.51 5.35
CA LEU A 187 -17.11 8.20 4.97
C LEU A 187 -16.25 7.58 6.09
N TRP A 188 -15.55 8.41 6.88
CA TRP A 188 -14.75 7.97 8.00
C TRP A 188 -15.64 7.49 9.18
N ASP A 189 -16.79 8.13 9.40
CA ASP A 189 -17.72 7.78 10.46
C ASP A 189 -18.49 6.47 10.19
N GLU A 190 -18.49 5.96 8.95
CA GLU A 190 -18.96 4.61 8.63
C GLU A 190 -18.21 3.52 9.41
N GLY A 191 -16.97 3.78 9.84
CA GLY A 191 -16.19 2.86 10.66
C GLY A 191 -15.71 1.59 9.94
N VAL A 192 -15.94 1.47 8.63
CA VAL A 192 -15.56 0.28 7.86
C VAL A 192 -14.09 0.36 7.44
N ALA A 193 -13.34 -0.72 7.66
CA ALA A 193 -12.00 -0.91 7.12
C ALA A 193 -12.03 -1.94 5.98
N ALA A 194 -11.13 -1.79 5.01
CA ALA A 194 -10.93 -2.74 3.93
C ALA A 194 -9.43 -3.03 3.75
N TYR A 195 -9.12 -4.20 3.21
CA TYR A 195 -7.75 -4.67 2.99
C TYR A 195 -7.59 -5.12 1.52
N GLY A 196 -7.16 -4.20 0.66
CA GLY A 196 -7.01 -4.46 -0.78
C GLY A 196 -8.28 -4.24 -1.61
N ARG A 197 -8.16 -4.35 -2.94
CA ARG A 197 -9.28 -4.24 -3.88
C ARG A 197 -10.04 -5.57 -3.99
N ASP A 198 -11.34 -5.55 -3.69
CA ASP A 198 -12.26 -6.66 -3.99
C ASP A 198 -12.41 -6.88 -5.51
N ARG A 199 -12.36 -5.78 -6.29
CA ARG A 199 -12.30 -5.80 -7.76
C ARG A 199 -11.12 -4.98 -8.24
N PRO A 200 -10.16 -5.56 -8.98
CA PRO A 200 -9.01 -4.83 -9.49
C PRO A 200 -9.37 -4.02 -10.75
N ILE A 201 -10.61 -3.55 -10.93
CA ILE A 201 -11.01 -2.78 -12.12
C ILE A 201 -11.30 -1.35 -11.70
N MET A 202 -10.72 -0.37 -12.39
CA MET A 202 -11.09 1.03 -12.33
C MET A 202 -11.66 1.47 -13.66
N HIS A 203 -12.66 2.34 -13.62
CA HIS A 203 -13.20 3.02 -14.79
C HIS A 203 -12.73 4.47 -14.80
N VAL A 204 -11.90 4.80 -15.79
CA VAL A 204 -11.32 6.13 -15.95
C VAL A 204 -11.79 6.77 -17.25
N ARG A 205 -12.05 8.07 -17.19
CA ARG A 205 -12.40 8.94 -18.28
C ARG A 205 -11.16 9.72 -18.68
N ASP A 206 -10.80 9.62 -19.94
CA ASP A 206 -9.75 10.44 -20.52
C ASP A 206 -10.17 11.92 -20.46
N ALA A 207 -9.34 12.76 -19.83
CA ALA A 207 -9.70 14.15 -19.54
C ALA A 207 -9.82 15.03 -20.79
N GLU A 208 -9.14 14.67 -21.88
CA GLU A 208 -9.14 15.44 -23.13
C GLU A 208 -10.27 15.00 -24.07
N THR A 209 -10.48 13.68 -24.21
CA THR A 209 -11.42 13.10 -25.17
C THR A 209 -12.77 12.71 -24.58
N GLY A 210 -12.87 12.63 -23.24
CA GLY A 210 -14.07 12.19 -22.53
C GLY A 210 -14.37 10.68 -22.63
N ARG A 211 -13.52 9.91 -23.34
CA ARG A 211 -13.71 8.47 -23.55
C ARG A 211 -13.48 7.71 -22.24
N CYS A 212 -14.39 6.80 -21.92
CA CYS A 212 -14.25 5.91 -20.77
C CYS A 212 -13.45 4.66 -21.16
N ARG A 213 -12.57 4.23 -20.27
CA ARG A 213 -11.83 2.97 -20.38
C ARG A 213 -11.80 2.26 -19.04
N SER A 214 -11.78 0.95 -19.10
CA SER A 214 -11.65 0.07 -17.94
C SER A 214 -10.21 -0.40 -17.85
N ILE A 215 -9.60 -0.24 -16.69
CA ILE A 215 -8.23 -0.69 -16.42
C ILE A 215 -8.24 -1.73 -15.29
N ALA A 216 -7.58 -2.85 -15.53
CA ALA A 216 -7.20 -3.82 -14.50
C ALA A 216 -5.96 -3.30 -13.78
N VAL A 217 -6.12 -2.98 -12.50
CA VAL A 217 -5.06 -2.51 -11.61
C VAL A 217 -4.37 -3.71 -10.97
N GLN A 218 -3.05 -3.75 -11.13
CA GLN A 218 -2.19 -4.70 -10.44
C GLN A 218 -1.19 -3.92 -9.58
N LEU A 219 -0.99 -4.40 -8.35
CA LEU A 219 -0.04 -3.84 -7.41
C LEU A 219 0.98 -4.92 -7.06
N PHE A 220 2.26 -4.65 -7.34
CA PHE A 220 3.35 -5.54 -6.97
C PHE A 220 4.32 -4.83 -6.06
N LYS A 221 4.76 -5.48 -5.00
CA LYS A 221 5.82 -4.93 -4.15
C LYS A 221 7.15 -4.97 -4.89
N VAL A 222 7.90 -3.89 -4.80
CA VAL A 222 9.26 -3.81 -5.34
C VAL A 222 10.21 -4.03 -4.17
N TYR A 223 11.19 -4.91 -4.37
CA TYR A 223 12.24 -5.08 -3.38
C TYR A 223 13.16 -3.85 -3.40
N SER A 224 13.25 -3.16 -2.27
CA SER A 224 14.30 -2.18 -1.98
C SER A 224 15.15 -2.72 -0.83
N ALA A 225 16.47 -2.67 -1.00
CA ALA A 225 17.41 -3.06 0.05
C ALA A 225 17.39 -2.09 1.24
N SER A 226 17.12 -0.80 0.99
CA SER A 226 17.13 0.26 1.99
C SER A 226 15.81 0.36 2.76
N ASN A 227 14.70 0.08 2.08
CA ASN A 227 13.34 0.19 2.63
C ASN A 227 12.43 -0.92 2.07
N PRO A 228 12.61 -2.17 2.53
CA PRO A 228 11.85 -3.30 2.01
C PRO A 228 10.35 -3.11 2.22
N ASP A 229 9.57 -3.51 1.20
CA ASP A 229 8.10 -3.42 1.17
C ASP A 229 7.49 -2.01 1.21
N GLN A 230 8.30 -0.94 1.10
CA GLN A 230 7.79 0.44 1.13
C GLN A 230 7.40 0.99 -0.25
N ILE A 231 7.90 0.38 -1.33
CA ILE A 231 7.62 0.78 -2.71
C ILE A 231 6.83 -0.32 -3.42
N GLN A 232 5.80 0.09 -4.17
CA GLN A 232 4.98 -0.78 -4.99
C GLN A 232 4.92 -0.23 -6.41
N ILE A 233 4.80 -1.10 -7.41
CA ILE A 233 4.47 -0.72 -8.77
C ILE A 233 2.96 -0.90 -8.99
N PHE A 234 2.31 0.19 -9.38
CA PHE A 234 0.97 0.22 -9.95
C PHE A 234 1.08 -0.03 -11.45
N LEU A 235 0.33 -1.02 -11.94
CA LEU A 235 0.14 -1.29 -13.36
C LEU A 235 -1.35 -1.28 -13.70
N GLY A 236 -1.77 -0.34 -14.55
CA GLY A 236 -3.12 -0.25 -15.10
C GLY A 236 -3.14 -0.77 -16.53
N LEU A 237 -3.57 -2.03 -16.69
CA LEU A 237 -3.67 -2.69 -18.00
C LEU A 237 -5.10 -2.57 -18.54
N PRO A 238 -5.33 -2.39 -19.85
CA PRO A 238 -6.67 -2.40 -20.41
C PRO A 238 -7.34 -3.74 -20.11
N THR A 239 -8.58 -3.72 -19.63
CA THR A 239 -9.37 -4.96 -19.55
C THR A 239 -9.82 -5.32 -20.95
N TRP A 240 -9.43 -6.49 -21.44
CA TRP A 240 -10.06 -7.08 -22.62
C TRP A 240 -11.46 -7.54 -22.23
N CYS A 241 -12.44 -6.63 -22.26
CA CYS A 241 -13.84 -7.01 -22.19
C CYS A 241 -14.43 -6.79 -23.58
N SER A 242 -14.76 -7.91 -24.24
CA SER A 242 -15.53 -7.97 -25.47
C SER A 242 -16.67 -6.96 -25.45
N GLU A 243 -16.85 -6.26 -26.56
CA GLU A 243 -18.06 -5.54 -26.91
C GLU A 243 -19.32 -6.30 -26.47
N ARG A 244 -19.85 -5.97 -25.29
CA ARG A 244 -21.27 -6.06 -25.02
C ARG A 244 -21.67 -4.69 -24.52
N THR A 245 -21.92 -3.85 -25.51
CA THR A 245 -22.89 -2.77 -25.46
C THR A 245 -24.14 -3.23 -24.72
N HIS A 246 -24.23 -2.92 -23.43
CA HIS A 246 -25.52 -2.63 -22.85
C HIS A 246 -25.75 -1.13 -23.08
N PRO A 247 -26.65 -0.74 -23.98
CA PRO A 247 -27.03 0.66 -24.09
C PRO A 247 -27.63 1.05 -22.74
N VAL A 248 -26.99 1.99 -22.05
CA VAL A 248 -27.66 2.72 -20.98
C VAL A 248 -28.74 3.52 -21.68
N ASP A 249 -29.97 3.01 -21.60
CA ASP A 249 -31.15 3.64 -22.15
C ASP A 249 -31.38 4.94 -21.38
N VAL A 250 -31.00 6.05 -22.00
CA VAL A 250 -31.38 7.39 -21.55
C VAL A 250 -32.81 7.58 -22.02
N ARG A 251 -33.78 7.38 -21.13
CA ARG A 251 -35.14 7.91 -21.33
C ARG A 251 -35.69 8.54 -20.06
N SER A 252 -35.90 9.85 -20.23
CA SER A 252 -36.97 10.73 -19.72
C SER A 252 -37.10 10.93 -18.21
#